data_AF-A0A661QTL7-F1
#
_entry.id   AF-A0A661QTL7-F1
#
_cell.length_a   1.000
_cell.length_b   1.000
_cell.length_c   1.000
_cell.angle_alpha   90.00
_cell.angle_beta   90.00
_cell.angle_gamma   90.00
#
_symmetry.space_group_name_H-M   'P 1'
#
loop_
_entity.id
_entity.type
_entity.pdbx_description
1 polymer ?
#
loop_
_entity_poly.entity_id
_entity_poly.type
_entity_poly.pdbx_seq_one_letter_code
_entity_poly.pdbx_strand_id
1 'polypeptide(L)'
;MSNESAGRFPDPHEFQVPAELEGWEEMYPSHYLFSKDRQEWESSQFWYQDKIHAPDPIPPLDLIFQEGWQIALSQYNTRVFCIPPAQGIAQRMVGCYMYICATNPPPDEIVQEKAGLFEKRVFYVFEHYDELWDKWLIKFRALGEEM
;
A
#
# COMPACT_ATOMS: atom_id res chain seq x y z
N MET A 1 -9.20 29.45 -7.37
CA MET A 1 -8.12 30.03 -8.18
C MET A 1 -6.80 29.66 -7.54
N SER A 2 -6.13 28.63 -8.03
CA SER A 2 -4.79 28.24 -7.55
C SER A 2 -3.78 29.24 -8.09
N ASN A 3 -3.26 30.07 -7.20
CA ASN A 3 -2.28 31.11 -7.51
C ASN A 3 -0.93 30.50 -7.92
N GLU A 4 -0.25 31.20 -8.82
CA GLU A 4 1.04 30.90 -9.40
C GLU A 4 2.14 30.69 -8.35
N SER A 5 2.61 29.45 -8.20
CA SER A 5 4.01 29.16 -7.91
C SER A 5 4.38 27.91 -8.72
N ALA A 6 5.60 27.89 -9.27
CA ALA A 6 6.08 26.88 -10.21
C ALA A 6 5.58 25.46 -9.87
N GLY A 7 5.07 24.73 -10.87
CA GLY A 7 4.28 23.50 -10.73
C GLY A 7 4.88 22.44 -9.81
N ARG A 8 4.67 22.60 -8.49
CA ARG A 8 4.80 21.52 -7.52
C ARG A 8 3.53 20.70 -7.55
N PHE A 9 3.65 19.40 -7.33
CA PHE A 9 2.49 18.58 -7.03
C PHE A 9 1.77 19.15 -5.79
N PRO A 10 0.43 19.10 -5.74
CA PRO A 10 -0.32 19.56 -4.58
C PRO A 10 0.18 18.90 -3.30
N ASP A 11 0.32 19.68 -2.23
CA ASP A 11 0.55 19.11 -0.90
C ASP A 11 -0.76 18.43 -0.45
N PRO A 12 -0.74 17.16 -0.03
CA PRO A 12 -1.95 16.45 0.37
C PRO A 12 -2.68 17.10 1.55
N HIS A 13 -1.98 17.85 2.42
CA HIS A 13 -2.58 18.57 3.54
C HIS A 13 -3.28 19.87 3.14
N GLU A 14 -2.99 20.40 1.94
CA GLU A 14 -3.63 21.59 1.38
C GLU A 14 -4.86 21.23 0.52
N PHE A 15 -5.15 19.93 0.32
CA PHE A 15 -6.24 19.48 -0.54
C PHE A 15 -7.60 19.82 0.08
N GLN A 16 -8.50 20.34 -0.76
CA GLN A 16 -9.87 20.67 -0.37
C GLN A 16 -10.86 19.78 -1.12
N VAL A 17 -11.80 19.20 -0.37
CA VAL A 17 -12.94 18.47 -0.95
C VAL A 17 -14.09 19.44 -1.28
N PRO A 18 -14.99 19.09 -2.22
CA PRO A 18 -16.26 19.81 -2.41
C PRO A 18 -17.09 19.88 -1.12
N ALA A 19 -17.94 20.90 -1.00
CA ALA A 19 -18.76 21.12 0.20
C ALA A 19 -19.71 19.96 0.50
N GLU A 20 -20.14 19.23 -0.53
CA GLU A 20 -20.99 18.05 -0.42
C GLU A 20 -20.31 16.86 0.29
N LEU A 21 -18.98 16.90 0.43
CA LEU A 21 -18.19 15.90 1.14
C LEU A 21 -17.73 16.36 2.52
N GLU A 22 -18.28 17.45 3.07
CA GLU A 22 -17.95 17.88 4.44
C GLU A 22 -18.16 16.74 5.45
N GLY A 23 -17.14 16.44 6.26
CA GLY A 23 -17.18 15.38 7.27
C GLY A 23 -16.88 13.97 6.76
N TRP A 24 -16.48 13.81 5.49
CA TRP A 24 -16.13 12.49 4.92
C TRP A 24 -15.05 11.76 5.75
N GLU A 25 -14.20 12.50 6.45
CA GLU A 25 -13.14 11.98 7.31
C GLU A 25 -13.68 11.05 8.41
N GLU A 26 -14.87 11.33 8.96
CA GLU A 26 -15.48 10.54 10.05
C GLU A 26 -15.79 9.10 9.63
N MET A 27 -15.88 8.86 8.32
CA MET A 27 -16.14 7.54 7.77
C MET A 27 -14.92 6.61 7.84
N TYR A 28 -13.71 7.15 8.00
CA TYR A 28 -12.48 6.36 7.93
C TYR A 28 -11.66 6.44 9.23
N PRO A 29 -10.87 5.41 9.55
CA PRO A 29 -9.96 5.45 10.69
C PRO A 29 -8.92 6.57 10.55
N SER A 30 -8.56 7.19 11.68
CA SER A 30 -7.62 8.34 11.69
C SER A 30 -6.23 8.06 11.11
N HIS A 31 -5.79 6.80 11.08
CA HIS A 31 -4.50 6.40 10.50
C HIS A 31 -4.53 6.33 8.96
N TYR A 32 -5.72 6.36 8.35
CA TYR A 32 -5.92 6.51 6.90
C TYR A 32 -6.04 7.98 6.47
N LEU A 33 -6.11 8.91 7.40
CA LEU A 33 -6.20 10.34 7.08
C LEU A 33 -4.81 10.97 7.11
N PHE A 34 -4.63 12.00 6.27
CA PHE A 34 -3.50 12.90 6.40
C PHE A 34 -3.59 13.63 7.74
N SER A 35 -2.47 13.78 8.44
CA SER A 35 -2.49 14.28 9.80
C SER A 35 -1.28 15.14 10.15
N LYS A 36 -1.47 16.10 11.06
CA LYS A 36 -0.42 17.06 11.44
C LYS A 36 0.78 16.39 12.12
N ASP A 37 0.57 15.30 12.85
CA ASP A 37 1.64 14.53 13.51
C ASP A 37 2.57 13.82 12.51
N ARG A 38 2.11 13.57 11.28
CA ARG A 38 2.90 12.91 10.22
C ARG A 38 3.23 13.83 9.04
N GLN A 39 2.89 15.12 9.13
CA GLN A 39 2.94 16.05 8.01
C GLN A 39 4.31 16.12 7.35
N GLU A 40 5.39 16.18 8.13
CA GLU A 40 6.75 16.22 7.57
C GLU A 40 7.04 15.00 6.68
N TRP A 41 6.66 13.81 7.15
CA TRP A 41 6.83 12.59 6.38
C TRP A 41 5.87 12.57 5.19
N GLU A 42 4.58 12.84 5.39
CA GLU A 42 3.54 12.79 4.34
C GLU A 42 3.82 13.78 3.20
N SER A 43 4.21 15.03 3.50
CA SER A 43 4.61 16.04 2.50
C SER A 43 5.91 15.69 1.76
N SER A 44 6.75 14.80 2.31
CA SER A 44 7.98 14.34 1.63
C SER A 44 7.75 13.21 0.62
N GLN A 45 6.56 12.59 0.63
CA GLN A 45 6.26 11.45 -0.23
C GLN A 45 5.55 11.90 -1.53
N PHE A 46 5.69 11.08 -2.57
CA PHE A 46 4.92 11.24 -3.79
C PHE A 46 3.62 10.42 -3.72
N TRP A 47 2.49 11.11 -3.51
CA TRP A 47 1.17 10.50 -3.44
C TRP A 47 0.47 10.52 -4.79
N TYR A 48 -0.20 9.41 -5.11
CA TYR A 48 -1.02 9.31 -6.31
C TYR A 48 -2.26 8.48 -6.03
N GLN A 49 -3.36 8.79 -6.71
CA GLN A 49 -4.60 8.04 -6.59
C GLN A 49 -4.40 6.63 -7.15
N ASP A 50 -4.75 5.60 -6.38
CA ASP A 50 -4.63 4.21 -6.80
C ASP A 50 -5.84 3.76 -7.62
N LYS A 51 -5.90 4.23 -8.87
CA LYS A 51 -6.98 3.84 -9.78
C LYS A 51 -6.89 2.42 -10.31
N ILE A 52 -5.77 1.72 -10.10
CA ILE A 52 -5.60 0.35 -10.58
C ILE A 52 -6.33 -0.61 -9.65
N HIS A 53 -6.17 -0.43 -8.33
CA HIS A 53 -6.76 -1.33 -7.34
C HIS A 53 -8.04 -0.76 -6.68
N ALA A 54 -8.20 0.56 -6.66
CA ALA A 54 -9.36 1.26 -6.09
C ALA A 54 -9.80 2.43 -7.00
N PRO A 55 -10.39 2.12 -8.18
CA PRO A 55 -10.83 3.15 -9.13
C PRO A 55 -11.97 4.02 -8.61
N ASP A 56 -12.83 3.45 -7.77
CA ASP A 56 -14.06 4.06 -7.29
C ASP A 56 -13.93 4.56 -5.84
N PRO A 57 -14.85 5.44 -5.37
CA PRO A 57 -14.93 5.78 -3.96
C PRO A 57 -15.07 4.53 -3.09
N ILE A 58 -14.27 4.41 -2.04
CA ILE A 58 -14.24 3.24 -1.15
C ILE A 58 -15.33 3.35 -0.10
N PRO A 59 -16.34 2.46 -0.06
CA PRO A 59 -17.25 2.38 1.07
C PRO A 59 -16.46 2.08 2.36
N PRO A 60 -16.82 2.67 3.52
CA PRO A 60 -16.04 2.54 4.74
C PRO A 60 -15.75 1.10 5.20
N LEU A 61 -16.72 0.20 5.02
CA LEU A 61 -16.58 -1.20 5.40
C LEU A 61 -15.67 -1.99 4.44
N ASP A 62 -15.48 -1.51 3.21
CA ASP A 62 -14.60 -2.15 2.22
C ASP A 62 -13.13 -1.78 2.42
N LEU A 63 -12.84 -0.76 3.25
CA LEU A 63 -11.48 -0.34 3.59
C LEU A 63 -10.64 -1.47 4.19
N ILE A 64 -11.27 -2.44 4.87
CA ILE A 64 -10.57 -3.57 5.48
C ILE A 64 -9.76 -4.38 4.46
N PHE A 65 -10.23 -4.47 3.22
CA PHE A 65 -9.47 -5.13 2.16
C PHE A 65 -8.22 -4.34 1.79
N GLN A 66 -8.33 -3.00 1.78
CA GLN A 66 -7.21 -2.09 1.49
C GLN A 66 -6.11 -2.21 2.54
N GLU A 67 -6.51 -2.27 3.81
CA GLU A 67 -5.61 -2.50 4.93
C GLU A 67 -4.91 -3.86 4.85
N GLY A 68 -5.69 -4.91 4.55
CA GLY A 68 -5.17 -6.26 4.42
C GLY A 68 -4.04 -6.37 3.41
N TRP A 69 -4.18 -5.79 2.21
CA TRP A 69 -3.13 -5.87 1.21
C TRP A 69 -1.95 -4.91 1.47
N GLN A 70 -2.17 -3.74 2.08
CA GLN A 70 -1.06 -2.88 2.53
C GLN A 70 -0.14 -3.66 3.47
N ILE A 71 -0.73 -4.33 4.47
CA ILE A 71 0.00 -5.15 5.44
C ILE A 71 0.68 -6.31 4.72
N ALA A 72 -0.07 -7.09 3.94
CA ALA A 72 0.46 -8.27 3.26
C ALA A 72 1.65 -7.89 2.35
N LEU A 73 1.49 -6.90 1.47
CA LEU A 73 2.56 -6.44 0.58
C LEU A 73 3.79 -6.00 1.37
N SER A 74 3.60 -5.23 2.44
CA SER A 74 4.70 -4.77 3.29
C SER A 74 5.42 -5.94 3.95
N GLN A 75 4.69 -6.96 4.42
CA GLN A 75 5.30 -8.19 4.97
C GLN A 75 6.05 -8.98 3.90
N TYR A 76 5.51 -9.10 2.68
CA TYR A 76 6.20 -9.80 1.59
C TYR A 76 7.50 -9.08 1.20
N ASN A 77 7.46 -7.75 1.10
CA ASN A 77 8.61 -6.92 0.78
C ASN A 77 9.70 -6.94 1.85
N THR A 78 9.33 -7.00 3.13
CA THR A 78 10.29 -6.81 4.23
C THR A 78 10.67 -8.10 4.97
N ARG A 79 9.78 -9.08 5.03
CA ARG A 79 9.95 -10.29 5.87
C ARG A 79 9.85 -11.61 5.15
N VAL A 80 8.97 -11.77 4.17
CA VAL A 80 8.79 -13.08 3.49
C VAL A 80 9.82 -13.23 2.40
N PHE A 81 9.76 -12.40 1.34
CA PHE A 81 10.75 -12.45 0.27
C PHE A 81 11.92 -11.51 0.51
N CYS A 82 11.76 -10.45 1.31
CA CYS A 82 12.80 -9.45 1.55
C CYS A 82 13.28 -8.79 0.24
N ILE A 83 12.35 -8.40 -0.65
CA ILE A 83 12.68 -7.72 -1.92
C ILE A 83 13.57 -6.50 -1.64
N PRO A 84 14.80 -6.41 -2.21
CA PRO A 84 15.86 -5.58 -1.61
C PRO A 84 15.50 -4.10 -1.39
N PRO A 85 15.06 -3.33 -2.39
CA PRO A 85 14.72 -1.93 -2.19
C PRO A 85 13.33 -1.71 -1.57
N ALA A 86 12.44 -2.70 -1.63
CA ALA A 86 11.03 -2.48 -1.34
C ALA A 86 10.72 -2.49 0.17
N GLN A 87 9.96 -1.50 0.64
CA GLN A 87 9.52 -1.38 2.04
C GLN A 87 7.99 -1.40 2.19
N GLY A 88 7.25 -1.69 1.11
CA GLY A 88 5.80 -1.62 1.10
C GLY A 88 5.28 -0.30 0.56
N ILE A 89 4.07 0.04 0.98
CA ILE A 89 3.38 1.28 0.61
C ILE A 89 2.67 1.84 1.84
N ALA A 90 2.29 3.11 1.77
CA ALA A 90 1.30 3.69 2.67
C ALA A 90 0.06 4.12 1.89
N GLN A 91 -1.10 4.04 2.55
CA GLN A 91 -2.40 4.42 2.01
C GLN A 91 -3.00 5.58 2.79
N ARG A 92 -3.64 6.50 2.08
CA ARG A 92 -4.43 7.59 2.66
C ARG A 92 -5.73 7.75 1.89
N MET A 93 -6.79 8.13 2.57
CA MET A 93 -8.06 8.49 1.97
C MET A 93 -8.11 10.00 1.75
N VAL A 94 -8.73 10.42 0.65
CA VAL A 94 -9.04 11.83 0.34
C VAL A 94 -10.37 11.87 -0.39
N GLY A 95 -11.41 12.44 0.23
CA GLY A 95 -12.74 12.54 -0.38
C GLY A 95 -13.28 11.18 -0.84
N CYS A 96 -13.14 10.17 0.01
CA CYS A 96 -13.51 8.77 -0.25
C CYS A 96 -12.66 8.01 -1.28
N TYR A 97 -11.63 8.63 -1.88
CA TYR A 97 -10.72 7.95 -2.81
C TYR A 97 -9.40 7.58 -2.13
N MET A 98 -8.85 6.42 -2.50
CA MET A 98 -7.57 5.95 -1.98
C MET A 98 -6.38 6.52 -2.77
N TYR A 99 -5.42 7.03 -2.02
CA TYR A 99 -4.12 7.48 -2.49
C TYR A 99 -3.04 6.61 -1.86
N ILE A 100 -2.00 6.30 -2.63
CA ILE A 100 -0.88 5.51 -2.16
C ILE A 100 0.44 6.20 -2.42
N CYS A 101 1.45 5.86 -1.62
CA CYS A 101 2.84 6.14 -1.92
C CYS A 101 3.69 4.89 -1.67
N ALA A 102 4.73 4.70 -2.48
CA ALA A 102 5.75 3.70 -2.18
C ALA A 102 6.64 4.22 -1.05
N THR A 103 6.91 3.39 -0.06
CA THR A 103 7.82 3.78 1.03
C THR A 103 9.26 3.84 0.52
N ASN A 104 10.00 4.84 0.97
CA ASN A 104 11.39 5.03 0.58
C ASN A 104 12.24 3.77 0.85
N PRO A 105 13.23 3.47 -0.01
CA PRO A 105 14.12 2.33 0.20
C PRO A 105 14.90 2.48 1.51
N PRO A 106 15.31 1.36 2.14
CA PRO A 106 16.14 1.42 3.34
C PRO A 106 17.58 1.82 2.97
N PRO A 107 18.46 2.06 3.97
CA PRO A 107 19.89 2.27 3.72
C PRO A 107 20.52 1.12 2.93
N ASP A 108 21.56 1.42 2.13
CA ASP A 108 22.20 0.46 1.22
C ASP A 108 22.69 -0.82 1.93
N GLU A 109 23.18 -0.69 3.17
CA GLU A 109 23.61 -1.83 3.99
C GLU A 109 22.46 -2.84 4.19
N ILE A 110 21.27 -2.34 4.51
CA ILE A 110 20.06 -3.17 4.67
C ILE A 110 19.59 -3.73 3.33
N VAL A 111 19.74 -2.98 2.23
CA VAL A 111 19.46 -3.49 0.88
C VAL A 111 20.33 -4.70 0.57
N GLN A 112 21.62 -4.67 0.92
CA GLN A 112 22.54 -5.80 0.70
C GLN A 112 22.20 -7.01 1.58
N GLU A 113 21.86 -6.80 2.86
CA GLU A 113 21.40 -7.89 3.74
C GLU A 113 20.13 -8.55 3.18
N LYS A 114 19.18 -7.75 2.72
CA LYS A 114 17.94 -8.23 2.09
C LYS A 114 18.22 -8.99 0.80
N ALA A 115 19.18 -8.54 -0.03
CA ALA A 115 19.56 -9.24 -1.26
C ALA A 115 20.00 -10.69 -1.00
N GLY A 116 20.82 -10.91 0.03
CA GLY A 116 21.24 -12.27 0.41
C GLY A 116 20.12 -13.18 0.91
N LEU A 117 19.03 -12.61 1.47
CA LEU A 117 17.84 -13.37 1.86
C LEU A 117 16.90 -13.59 0.66
N PHE A 118 16.71 -12.56 -0.16
CA PHE A 118 15.85 -12.60 -1.33
C PHE A 118 16.26 -13.70 -2.31
N GLU A 119 17.56 -13.78 -2.61
CA GLU A 119 18.11 -14.81 -3.48
C GLU A 119 17.75 -16.23 -3.00
N LYS A 120 17.84 -16.48 -1.69
CA LYS A 120 17.56 -17.81 -1.12
C LYS A 120 16.08 -18.17 -1.09
N ARG A 121 15.19 -17.17 -1.10
CA ARG A 121 13.76 -17.36 -0.84
C ARG A 121 12.92 -17.32 -2.11
N VAL A 122 13.13 -16.32 -2.97
CA VAL A 122 12.28 -16.14 -4.14
C VAL A 122 12.59 -17.18 -5.22
N PHE A 123 13.87 -17.49 -5.45
CA PHE A 123 14.26 -18.39 -6.53
C PHE A 123 13.79 -19.82 -6.27
N TYR A 124 13.78 -20.27 -5.01
CA TYR A 124 13.16 -21.55 -4.65
C TYR A 124 11.69 -21.62 -5.08
N VAL A 125 10.92 -20.53 -4.89
CA VAL A 125 9.51 -20.51 -5.31
C VAL A 125 9.38 -20.58 -6.83
N PHE A 126 10.25 -19.90 -7.57
CA PHE A 126 10.22 -19.95 -9.04
C PHE A 126 10.67 -21.30 -9.60
N GLU A 127 11.71 -21.90 -9.03
CA GLU A 127 12.24 -23.21 -9.44
C GLU A 127 11.25 -24.34 -9.15
N HIS A 128 10.44 -24.21 -8.10
CA HIS A 128 9.49 -25.24 -7.64
C HIS A 128 8.02 -24.84 -7.84
N TYR A 129 7.73 -23.87 -8.74
CA TYR A 129 6.40 -23.28 -8.87
C TYR A 129 5.29 -24.32 -9.08
N ASP A 130 5.45 -25.22 -10.05
CA ASP A 130 4.42 -26.22 -10.38
C ASP A 130 4.13 -27.15 -9.20
N GLU A 131 5.17 -27.60 -8.50
CA GLU A 131 5.04 -28.45 -7.31
C GLU A 131 4.30 -27.72 -6.18
N LEU A 132 4.65 -26.46 -5.92
CA LEU A 132 4.02 -25.64 -4.89
C LEU A 132 2.57 -25.31 -5.25
N TRP A 133 2.29 -25.04 -6.52
CA TRP A 133 0.95 -24.81 -7.04
C TRP A 133 0.06 -26.02 -6.85
N ASP A 134 0.52 -27.22 -7.24
CA ASP A 134 -0.24 -28.46 -7.10
C ASP A 134 -0.56 -28.75 -5.63
N LYS A 135 0.43 -28.56 -4.74
CA LYS A 135 0.25 -28.70 -3.29
C LYS A 135 -0.79 -27.72 -2.75
N TRP A 136 -0.74 -26.46 -3.19
CA TRP A 136 -1.72 -25.45 -2.79
C TRP A 136 -3.11 -25.79 -3.31
N LEU A 137 -3.23 -26.16 -4.60
CA LEU A 137 -4.51 -26.43 -5.25
C LEU A 137 -5.25 -27.61 -4.60
N ILE A 138 -4.53 -28.67 -4.22
CA ILE A 138 -5.10 -29.81 -3.49
C ILE A 138 -5.70 -29.33 -2.16
N LYS A 139 -4.94 -28.57 -1.37
CA LYS A 139 -5.40 -28.07 -0.07
C LYS A 139 -6.57 -27.09 -0.22
N PHE A 140 -6.50 -26.20 -1.21
CA PHE A 140 -7.51 -25.19 -1.45
C PHE A 140 -8.84 -25.81 -1.87
N ARG A 141 -8.82 -26.83 -2.74
CA ARG A 141 -10.04 -27.58 -3.11
C ARG A 141 -10.66 -28.30 -1.93
N ALA A 142 -9.86 -29.01 -1.13
CA ALA A 142 -10.35 -29.68 0.07
C ALA A 142 -11.04 -28.70 1.03
N LEU A 143 -10.43 -27.54 1.29
CA LEU A 143 -11.07 -26.49 2.10
C LEU A 143 -12.37 -25.98 1.47
N GLY A 144 -12.40 -25.77 0.16
CA GLY A 144 -13.59 -25.31 -0.55
C GLY A 144 -14.75 -26.32 -0.53
N GLU A 145 -14.46 -27.61 -0.39
CA GLU A 145 -15.47 -28.66 -0.22
C GLU A 145 -16.02 -28.75 1.21
N GLU A 146 -15.29 -28.23 2.20
CA GLU A 146 -15.70 -28.19 3.62
C GLU A 146 -16.63 -27.01 3.97
N MET A 147 -16.63 -25.95 3.15
CA MET A 147 -17.41 -24.71 3.35
C MET A 147 -18.76 -24.74 2.65
#